data_AF-X1F3G8-F1
#
_entry.id   AF-X1F3G8-F1
#
_cell.length_a   1.000
_cell.length_b   1.000
_cell.length_c   1.000
_cell.angle_alpha   90.00
_cell.angle_beta   90.00
_cell.angle_gamma   90.00
#
_symmetry.space_group_name_H-M   'P 1'
#
loop_
_entity.id
_entity.type
_entity.pdbx_description
1 polymer ?
#
loop_
_entity_poly.entity_id
_entity_poly.type
_entity_poly.pdbx_seq_one_letter_code
_entity_poly.pdbx_strand_id
1 'polypeptide(L)'
;SYVEPDCMMPSGESFVRQRLYGMRFFRENFDILPKVEWFLDSFGYNRGLPQILTKSGAKYFWTTKLTWNLQTTFPFVNFWWQGPDGSKILTGHFNMGDGTLGSWKKFGIGHHLLADNGQKSWNYKNNYDDLINHVKEEYCPHVGYFFGWGDGGHGPTHKEVAIANELAKLPMFKWSRVENFFEELNTFSERFPIWDDELYLENHRGCFSNHSDVKEIIKSHMFYATPSDHLESILFHDADTLDFLGTIGITRLLAIVGIEDWTPDLKSAIKLIQKFYNELPSKLITLEAKKICEKRKSEMEDFLENLSQQTDNFNQL
;
A
#
# COMPACT_ATOMS: atom_id res chain seq x y z
N SER A 1 7.46 2.06 -0.65
CA SER A 1 6.56 2.26 -1.82
C SER A 1 7.09 3.37 -2.73
N TYR A 2 6.46 3.63 -3.89
CA TYR A 2 6.86 4.70 -4.82
C TYR A 2 6.60 6.09 -4.24
N VAL A 3 5.43 6.30 -3.64
CA VAL A 3 5.18 7.40 -2.68
C VAL A 3 4.77 6.83 -1.32
N GLU A 4 4.52 7.71 -0.37
CA GLU A 4 3.72 7.43 0.82
C GLU A 4 2.25 7.76 0.52
N PRO A 5 1.40 6.77 0.19
CA PRO A 5 0.03 7.03 -0.24
C PRO A 5 -0.92 7.18 0.94
N ASP A 6 -2.12 7.71 0.67
CA ASP A 6 -3.26 7.43 1.53
C ASP A 6 -3.47 5.91 1.61
N CYS A 7 -3.79 5.41 2.81
CA CYS A 7 -3.83 3.97 3.08
C CYS A 7 -5.27 3.43 3.22
N MET A 8 -6.29 4.22 2.88
CA MET A 8 -7.71 3.85 3.03
C MET A 8 -8.47 3.83 1.70
N MET A 9 -8.22 4.79 0.81
CA MET A 9 -9.02 5.01 -0.40
C MET A 9 -8.48 4.34 -1.67
N PRO A 10 -7.16 4.23 -1.92
CA PRO A 10 -6.66 3.59 -3.13
C PRO A 10 -7.08 2.13 -3.23
N SER A 11 -7.23 1.64 -4.46
CA SER A 11 -7.52 0.22 -4.71
C SER A 11 -6.33 -0.67 -4.34
N GLY A 12 -6.58 -1.97 -4.15
CA GLY A 12 -5.51 -2.95 -3.93
C GLY A 12 -4.48 -2.96 -5.06
N GLU A 13 -4.93 -2.87 -6.31
CA GLU A 13 -4.04 -2.79 -7.49
C GLU A 13 -3.16 -1.54 -7.45
N SER A 14 -3.72 -0.40 -7.01
CA SER A 14 -2.94 0.82 -6.81
C SER A 14 -1.80 0.60 -5.81
N PHE A 15 -2.04 -0.08 -4.68
CA PHE A 15 -0.97 -0.43 -3.73
C PHE A 15 0.05 -1.42 -4.31
N VAL A 16 -0.40 -2.41 -5.08
CA VAL A 16 0.51 -3.34 -5.78
C VAL A 16 1.44 -2.56 -6.71
N ARG A 17 0.93 -1.59 -7.47
CA ARG A 17 1.74 -0.73 -8.34
C ARG A 17 2.67 0.20 -7.56
N GLN A 18 2.21 0.77 -6.45
CA GLN A 18 3.06 1.55 -5.53
C GLN A 18 4.26 0.73 -5.03
N ARG A 19 4.03 -0.54 -4.68
CA ARG A 19 5.11 -1.46 -4.27
C ARG A 19 5.99 -1.85 -5.45
N LEU A 20 5.42 -2.26 -6.58
CA LEU A 20 6.16 -2.67 -7.77
C LEU A 20 7.12 -1.58 -8.25
N TYR A 21 6.63 -0.35 -8.46
CA TYR A 21 7.46 0.74 -8.98
C TYR A 21 8.50 1.19 -7.96
N GLY A 22 8.15 1.27 -6.68
CA GLY A 22 9.10 1.60 -5.63
C GLY A 22 10.22 0.56 -5.50
N MET A 23 9.87 -0.72 -5.42
CA MET A 23 10.85 -1.81 -5.31
C MET A 23 11.73 -1.91 -6.56
N ARG A 24 11.15 -1.75 -7.75
CA ARG A 24 11.90 -1.73 -9.02
C ARG A 24 12.95 -0.63 -9.03
N PHE A 25 12.57 0.59 -8.64
CA PHE A 25 13.52 1.71 -8.56
C PHE A 25 14.69 1.40 -7.61
N PHE A 26 14.40 0.89 -6.41
CA PHE A 26 15.46 0.54 -5.45
C PHE A 26 16.37 -0.58 -5.97
N ARG A 27 15.79 -1.58 -6.64
CA ARG A 27 16.55 -2.69 -7.22
C ARG A 27 17.47 -2.24 -8.33
N GLU A 28 16.97 -1.43 -9.27
CA GLU A 28 17.72 -0.99 -10.45
C GLU A 28 18.83 0.02 -10.10
N ASN A 29 18.60 0.90 -9.11
CA ASN A 29 19.52 1.99 -8.80
C ASN A 29 20.49 1.70 -7.65
N PHE A 30 20.13 0.79 -6.73
CA PHE A 30 20.90 0.54 -5.52
C PHE A 30 21.14 -0.95 -5.23
N ASP A 31 20.61 -1.86 -6.06
CA ASP A 31 20.68 -3.31 -5.89
C ASP A 31 20.07 -3.81 -4.55
N ILE A 32 19.16 -3.03 -3.95
CA ILE A 32 18.50 -3.37 -2.68
C ILE A 32 16.99 -3.59 -2.85
N LEU A 33 16.43 -4.40 -1.96
CA LEU A 33 14.99 -4.51 -1.75
C LEU A 33 14.67 -4.12 -0.31
N PRO A 34 14.11 -2.91 -0.08
CA PRO A 34 13.79 -2.44 1.27
C PRO A 34 12.80 -3.37 1.99
N LYS A 35 13.14 -3.78 3.21
CA LYS A 35 12.33 -4.68 4.04
C LYS A 35 11.36 -3.96 4.99
N VAL A 36 11.53 -2.66 5.18
CA VAL A 36 10.68 -1.84 6.04
C VAL A 36 9.80 -0.97 5.16
N GLU A 37 8.48 -1.12 5.28
CA GLU A 37 7.53 -0.13 4.75
C GLU A 37 7.30 0.95 5.80
N TRP A 38 7.26 2.19 5.35
CA TRP A 38 7.37 3.37 6.19
C TRP A 38 6.29 4.37 5.79
N PHE A 39 5.18 4.38 6.54
CA PHE A 39 4.05 5.28 6.33
C PHE A 39 3.78 6.05 7.64
N LEU A 40 4.43 7.20 7.79
CA LEU A 40 4.38 8.01 9.01
C LEU A 40 3.18 8.95 9.07
N ASP A 41 2.66 9.34 7.91
CA ASP A 41 1.75 10.45 7.71
C ASP A 41 0.46 10.06 6.98
N SER A 42 0.23 8.77 6.72
CA SER A 42 -1.05 8.29 6.18
C SER A 42 -2.16 8.26 7.24
N PHE A 43 -3.37 8.68 6.89
CA PHE A 43 -4.50 8.87 7.80
C PHE A 43 -5.36 7.61 7.99
N GLY A 44 -4.76 6.59 8.62
CA GLY A 44 -5.36 5.28 8.85
C GLY A 44 -4.91 4.25 7.82
N TYR A 45 -5.07 2.96 8.12
CA TYR A 45 -4.51 1.87 7.30
C TYR A 45 -5.48 0.70 7.17
N ASN A 46 -5.87 0.37 5.94
CA ASN A 46 -6.83 -0.70 5.67
C ASN A 46 -6.25 -2.09 5.98
N ARG A 47 -7.11 -3.00 6.46
CA ARG A 47 -6.75 -4.37 6.88
C ARG A 47 -6.15 -5.24 5.76
N GLY A 48 -6.27 -4.87 4.48
CA GLY A 48 -5.69 -5.61 3.36
C GLY A 48 -4.18 -5.39 3.17
N LEU A 49 -3.62 -4.31 3.73
CA LEU A 49 -2.21 -3.94 3.52
C LEU A 49 -1.19 -4.98 3.99
N PRO A 50 -1.34 -5.70 5.13
CA PRO A 50 -0.40 -6.74 5.53
C PRO A 50 -0.12 -7.75 4.43
N GLN A 51 -1.16 -8.18 3.70
CA GLN A 51 -1.02 -9.11 2.58
C GLN A 51 -0.16 -8.51 1.46
N ILE A 52 -0.48 -7.29 1.02
CA ILE A 52 0.20 -6.64 -0.09
C ILE A 52 1.67 -6.38 0.27
N LEU A 53 1.93 -5.86 1.46
CA LEU A 53 3.27 -5.52 1.92
C LEU A 53 4.15 -6.77 2.06
N THR A 54 3.63 -7.82 2.70
CA THR A 54 4.40 -9.08 2.90
C THR A 54 4.65 -9.81 1.60
N LYS A 55 3.64 -9.98 0.74
CA LYS A 55 3.79 -10.64 -0.58
C LYS A 55 4.70 -9.87 -1.54
N SER A 56 4.89 -8.58 -1.30
CA SER A 56 5.85 -7.76 -2.05
C SER A 56 7.20 -7.59 -1.34
N GLY A 57 7.50 -8.41 -0.33
CA GLY A 57 8.83 -8.54 0.29
C GLY A 57 9.11 -7.65 1.50
N ALA A 58 8.14 -6.85 1.98
CA ALA A 58 8.29 -6.16 3.25
C ALA A 58 8.18 -7.16 4.42
N LYS A 59 9.03 -6.99 5.43
CA LYS A 59 9.00 -7.75 6.68
C LYS A 59 8.44 -6.93 7.84
N TYR A 60 8.61 -5.61 7.76
CA TYR A 60 8.34 -4.69 8.84
C TYR A 60 7.53 -3.50 8.36
N PHE A 61 6.70 -2.96 9.25
CA PHE A 61 5.90 -1.78 8.99
C PHE A 61 6.09 -0.77 10.13
N TRP A 62 6.21 0.51 9.79
CA TRP A 62 6.25 1.57 10.78
C TRP A 62 5.30 2.71 10.45
N THR A 63 4.61 3.21 11.50
CA THR A 63 3.69 4.34 11.42
C THR A 63 3.70 5.19 12.70
N THR A 64 3.44 6.50 12.56
CA THR A 64 3.26 7.43 13.69
C THR A 64 1.80 7.85 13.90
N LYS A 65 0.92 7.74 12.90
CA LYS A 65 -0.39 8.40 12.97
C LYS A 65 -1.36 7.86 14.00
N LEU A 66 -1.25 6.60 14.41
CA LEU A 66 -2.16 6.06 15.45
C LEU A 66 -1.96 6.72 16.82
N THR A 67 -0.87 7.47 17.04
CA THR A 67 -0.65 8.24 18.27
C THR A 67 -1.50 9.51 18.32
N TRP A 68 -2.19 9.83 17.21
CA TRP A 68 -3.01 11.03 17.01
C TRP A 68 -4.51 10.72 17.03
N ASN A 69 -4.91 9.55 17.52
CA ASN A 69 -6.31 9.28 17.80
C ASN A 69 -6.89 10.33 18.76
N LEU A 70 -8.16 10.68 18.54
CA LEU A 70 -8.81 11.79 19.22
C LEU A 70 -9.27 11.41 20.63
N GLN A 71 -9.77 10.20 20.80
CA GLN A 71 -10.39 9.69 22.01
C GLN A 71 -9.67 8.45 22.52
N THR A 72 -9.40 7.46 21.66
CA THR A 72 -8.82 6.19 22.10
C THR A 72 -7.32 6.11 21.87
N THR A 73 -6.55 5.76 22.91
CA THR A 73 -5.14 5.41 22.70
C THR A 73 -5.07 4.01 22.12
N PHE A 74 -4.40 3.85 20.97
CA PHE A 74 -4.17 2.53 20.40
C PHE A 74 -3.39 1.65 21.40
N PRO A 75 -3.78 0.38 21.63
CA PRO A 75 -3.34 -0.36 22.80
C PRO A 75 -1.91 -0.90 22.74
N PHE A 76 -1.24 -0.91 21.58
CA PHE A 76 0.05 -1.59 21.42
C PHE A 76 1.12 -0.74 20.73
N VAL A 77 2.37 -0.89 21.17
CA VAL A 77 3.53 -0.25 20.52
C VAL A 77 4.10 -1.13 19.41
N ASN A 78 4.34 -2.41 19.73
CA ASN A 78 4.87 -3.40 18.80
C ASN A 78 3.89 -4.56 18.73
N PHE A 79 3.46 -4.92 17.53
CA PHE A 79 2.43 -5.94 17.32
C PHE A 79 2.56 -6.56 15.92
N TRP A 80 2.04 -7.77 15.76
CA TRP A 80 1.81 -8.36 14.45
C TRP A 80 0.52 -7.81 13.86
N TRP A 81 0.59 -7.07 12.76
CA TRP A 81 -0.61 -6.67 12.05
C TRP A 81 -1.03 -7.74 11.05
N GLN A 82 -2.23 -8.30 11.21
CA GLN A 82 -2.73 -9.41 10.42
C GLN A 82 -3.84 -9.00 9.44
N GLY A 83 -3.66 -9.36 8.17
CA GLY A 83 -4.68 -9.21 7.14
C GLY A 83 -5.72 -10.35 7.14
N PRO A 84 -6.84 -10.21 6.39
CA PRO A 84 -7.91 -11.22 6.36
C PRO A 84 -7.46 -12.58 5.82
N ASP A 85 -6.40 -12.62 5.01
CA ASP A 85 -5.82 -13.84 4.46
C ASP A 85 -4.85 -14.54 5.44
N GLY A 86 -4.66 -13.99 6.63
CA GLY A 86 -3.76 -14.50 7.64
C GLY A 86 -2.32 -13.99 7.53
N SER A 87 -1.95 -13.27 6.47
CA SER A 87 -0.62 -12.65 6.31
C SER A 87 -0.36 -11.68 7.46
N LYS A 88 0.86 -11.69 8.01
CA LYS A 88 1.25 -10.84 9.14
C LYS A 88 2.49 -10.03 8.83
N ILE A 89 2.50 -8.77 9.26
CA ILE A 89 3.67 -7.89 9.21
C ILE A 89 3.99 -7.36 10.61
N LEU A 90 5.26 -7.38 11.01
CA LEU A 90 5.65 -6.88 12.33
C LEU A 90 5.64 -5.36 12.28
N THR A 91 4.78 -4.77 13.09
CA THR A 91 4.47 -3.34 13.07
C THR A 91 4.98 -2.67 14.34
N GLY A 92 5.73 -1.59 14.16
CA GLY A 92 6.01 -0.62 15.22
C GLY A 92 5.12 0.61 15.05
N HIS A 93 4.68 1.17 16.16
CA HIS A 93 3.90 2.40 16.16
C HIS A 93 4.25 3.31 17.34
N PHE A 94 4.95 4.41 17.08
CA PHE A 94 5.32 5.40 18.08
C PHE A 94 5.73 6.71 17.41
N ASN A 95 5.80 7.80 18.17
CA ASN A 95 6.13 9.13 17.66
C ASN A 95 7.63 9.31 17.44
N MET A 96 8.01 10.24 16.57
CA MET A 96 9.41 10.61 16.29
C MET A 96 9.98 11.53 17.36
N GLY A 97 11.31 11.57 17.44
CA GLY A 97 12.11 12.51 18.22
C GLY A 97 11.76 12.51 19.70
N ASP A 98 11.71 13.70 20.29
CA ASP A 98 11.38 13.87 21.71
C ASP A 98 9.96 13.39 22.05
N GLY A 99 9.09 13.29 21.04
CA GLY A 99 7.76 12.71 21.15
C GLY A 99 7.77 11.21 21.46
N THR A 100 8.84 10.49 21.14
CA THR A 100 8.95 9.03 21.38
C THR A 100 8.71 8.68 22.85
N LEU A 101 9.41 9.35 23.77
CA LEU A 101 9.30 9.07 25.21
C LEU A 101 7.93 9.46 25.78
N GLY A 102 7.36 10.55 25.27
CA GLY A 102 6.01 11.00 25.64
C GLY A 102 4.95 10.00 25.22
N SER A 103 5.02 9.52 23.98
CA SER A 103 4.10 8.50 23.46
C SER A 103 4.29 7.15 24.15
N TRP A 104 5.53 6.74 24.44
CA TRP A 104 5.82 5.48 25.14
C TRP A 104 5.06 5.35 26.46
N LYS A 105 4.98 6.44 27.23
CA LYS A 105 4.20 6.47 28.49
C LYS A 105 2.70 6.33 28.28
N LYS A 106 2.15 6.86 27.19
CA LYS A 106 0.71 6.80 26.89
C LYS A 106 0.22 5.39 26.63
N PHE A 107 1.07 4.52 26.10
CA PHE A 107 0.71 3.13 25.84
C PHE A 107 0.52 2.31 27.13
N GLY A 108 1.02 2.78 28.28
CA GLY A 108 0.81 2.12 29.57
C GLY A 108 1.15 0.63 29.52
N ILE A 109 0.17 -0.21 29.82
CA ILE A 109 0.35 -1.68 29.81
C ILE A 109 0.69 -2.23 28.41
N GLY A 110 0.37 -1.50 27.34
CA GLY A 110 0.57 -1.85 25.93
C GLY A 110 2.01 -2.01 25.43
N HIS A 111 3.01 -1.61 26.22
CA HIS A 111 4.42 -1.87 25.92
C HIS A 111 4.98 -3.15 26.56
N HIS A 112 4.17 -3.84 27.37
CA HIS A 112 4.57 -5.09 28.02
C HIS A 112 4.46 -6.26 27.04
N LEU A 113 5.34 -7.24 27.23
CA LEU A 113 5.34 -8.46 26.45
C LEU A 113 4.21 -9.38 26.93
N LEU A 114 3.53 -10.06 25.99
CA LEU A 114 2.50 -11.03 26.33
C LEU A 114 3.05 -12.15 27.22
N ALA A 115 2.16 -12.64 28.10
CA ALA A 115 2.34 -13.89 28.82
C ALA A 115 2.14 -15.09 27.88
N ASP A 116 2.72 -16.24 28.21
CA ASP A 116 2.73 -17.41 27.33
C ASP A 116 1.30 -17.97 27.10
N ASN A 117 0.42 -17.79 28.09
CA ASN A 117 -1.00 -18.11 28.06
C ASN A 117 -1.91 -16.89 27.80
N GLY A 118 -1.32 -15.72 27.48
CA GLY A 118 -2.06 -14.50 27.21
C GLY A 118 -2.86 -14.57 25.91
N GLN A 119 -3.94 -13.78 25.83
CA GLN A 119 -4.68 -13.63 24.59
C GLN A 119 -3.76 -13.01 23.52
N LYS A 120 -3.63 -13.68 22.38
CA LYS A 120 -2.75 -13.24 21.29
C LYS A 120 -3.43 -12.27 20.34
N SER A 121 -4.66 -12.54 19.92
CA SER A 121 -5.35 -11.73 18.89
C SER A 121 -6.27 -10.67 19.52
N TRP A 122 -6.22 -9.47 18.98
CA TRP A 122 -6.94 -8.29 19.45
C TRP A 122 -7.47 -7.47 18.27
N ASN A 123 -8.64 -6.85 18.46
CA ASN A 123 -9.29 -5.90 17.55
C ASN A 123 -10.20 -4.94 18.32
N TYR A 124 -10.90 -4.07 17.59
CA TYR A 124 -11.81 -3.07 18.14
C TYR A 124 -13.01 -3.61 18.92
N LYS A 125 -13.26 -4.93 18.90
CA LYS A 125 -14.34 -5.56 19.70
C LYS A 125 -13.88 -6.01 21.08
N ASN A 126 -12.57 -6.00 21.35
CA ASN A 126 -12.03 -6.39 22.64
C ASN A 126 -12.13 -5.26 23.65
N ASN A 127 -12.20 -5.62 24.94
CA ASN A 127 -12.02 -4.69 26.04
C ASN A 127 -10.51 -4.61 26.38
N TYR A 128 -9.90 -3.43 26.21
CA TYR A 128 -8.46 -3.29 26.43
C TYR A 128 -8.07 -3.23 27.91
N ASP A 129 -9.02 -3.01 28.82
CA ASP A 129 -8.75 -3.09 30.27
C ASP A 129 -8.32 -4.51 30.67
N ASP A 130 -8.76 -5.53 29.93
CA ASP A 130 -8.40 -6.93 30.18
C ASP A 130 -6.93 -7.25 29.81
N LEU A 131 -6.26 -6.37 29.05
CA LEU A 131 -4.88 -6.56 28.60
C LEU A 131 -3.91 -6.79 29.77
N ILE A 132 -4.18 -6.19 30.94
CA ILE A 132 -3.37 -6.37 32.14
C ILE A 132 -3.26 -7.84 32.58
N ASN A 133 -4.26 -8.66 32.28
CA ASN A 133 -4.30 -10.07 32.63
C ASN A 133 -3.57 -10.97 31.61
N HIS A 134 -3.08 -10.39 30.51
CA HIS A 134 -2.49 -11.13 29.39
C HIS A 134 -1.02 -10.80 29.15
N VAL A 135 -0.42 -9.89 29.93
CA VAL A 135 0.98 -9.48 29.81
C VAL A 135 1.81 -9.92 31.02
N LYS A 136 3.13 -9.91 30.87
CA LYS A 136 4.10 -10.02 31.97
C LYS A 136 4.58 -8.62 32.36
N GLU A 137 5.21 -8.46 33.53
CA GLU A 137 5.87 -7.19 33.92
C GLU A 137 7.06 -6.81 33.01
N GLU A 138 7.54 -7.75 32.21
CA GLU A 138 8.64 -7.56 31.27
C GLU A 138 8.21 -6.75 30.05
N TYR A 139 9.04 -5.78 29.67
CA TYR A 139 8.86 -4.92 28.49
C TYR A 139 9.85 -5.26 27.38
N CYS A 140 9.51 -4.89 26.14
CA CYS A 140 10.46 -4.89 25.05
C CYS A 140 11.53 -3.81 25.30
N PRO A 141 12.83 -4.14 25.39
CA PRO A 141 13.87 -3.18 25.77
C PRO A 141 14.28 -2.23 24.64
N HIS A 142 13.76 -2.45 23.42
CA HIS A 142 14.14 -1.69 22.23
C HIS A 142 13.09 -0.64 21.89
N VAL A 143 13.52 0.62 21.81
CA VAL A 143 12.71 1.76 21.39
C VAL A 143 13.46 2.51 20.30
N GLY A 144 12.82 2.79 19.18
CA GLY A 144 13.41 3.58 18.10
C GLY A 144 13.37 5.07 18.42
N TYR A 145 14.50 5.76 18.31
CA TYR A 145 14.57 7.23 18.38
C TYR A 145 14.93 7.77 16.99
N PHE A 146 13.91 8.22 16.25
CA PHE A 146 14.06 8.75 14.90
C PHE A 146 14.01 10.28 14.95
N PHE A 147 14.97 10.96 14.33
CA PHE A 147 15.09 12.43 14.38
C PHE A 147 15.15 13.02 12.96
N GLY A 148 14.90 14.33 12.85
CA GLY A 148 14.62 15.03 11.60
C GLY A 148 13.21 15.64 11.59
N TRP A 149 12.91 16.47 10.58
CA TRP A 149 11.67 17.24 10.53
C TRP A 149 10.78 16.80 9.35
N GLY A 150 9.57 16.32 9.66
CA GLY A 150 8.56 15.89 8.68
C GLY A 150 7.83 17.03 7.97
N ASP A 151 6.64 16.78 7.42
CA ASP A 151 5.72 17.81 6.90
C ASP A 151 6.31 18.75 5.84
N GLY A 152 7.08 18.21 4.89
CA GLY A 152 7.77 18.99 3.85
C GLY A 152 9.00 19.76 4.35
N GLY A 153 9.48 19.43 5.56
CA GLY A 153 10.68 19.98 6.16
C GLY A 153 11.97 19.40 5.59
N HIS A 154 12.96 19.25 6.47
CA HIS A 154 14.32 18.86 6.12
C HIS A 154 14.71 17.52 6.73
N GLY A 155 15.64 16.83 6.08
CA GLY A 155 16.43 15.79 6.76
C GLY A 155 17.18 16.38 7.97
N PRO A 156 17.74 15.55 8.86
CA PRO A 156 18.34 16.03 10.10
C PRO A 156 19.33 17.20 9.93
N THR A 157 19.21 18.23 10.76
CA THR A 157 20.18 19.33 10.81
C THR A 157 21.49 18.87 11.44
N HIS A 158 22.56 19.63 11.18
CA HIS A 158 23.86 19.42 11.83
C HIS A 158 23.77 19.46 13.37
N LYS A 159 22.85 20.26 13.94
CA LYS A 159 22.62 20.33 15.39
C LYS A 159 21.99 19.04 15.93
N GLU A 160 20.97 18.52 15.26
CA GLU A 160 20.33 17.26 15.65
C GLU A 160 21.29 16.09 15.53
N VAL A 161 22.12 16.05 14.48
CA VAL A 161 23.17 15.03 14.34
C VAL A 161 24.21 15.14 15.46
N ALA A 162 24.62 16.36 15.84
CA ALA A 162 25.54 16.56 16.96
C ALA A 162 24.94 16.06 18.28
N ILE A 163 23.67 16.35 18.54
CA ILE A 163 22.94 15.84 19.72
C ILE A 163 22.88 14.30 19.69
N ALA A 164 22.50 13.71 18.55
CA ALA A 164 22.44 12.26 18.40
C ALA A 164 23.81 11.59 18.63
N ASN A 165 24.91 12.22 18.19
CA ASN A 165 26.26 11.75 18.46
C ASN A 165 26.63 11.78 19.94
N GLU A 166 26.23 12.82 20.68
CA GLU A 166 26.45 12.86 22.14
C GLU A 166 25.58 11.84 22.86
N LEU A 167 24.31 11.68 22.45
CA LEU A 167 23.42 10.66 23.00
C LEU A 167 23.99 9.25 22.79
N ALA A 168 24.50 8.94 21.59
CA ALA A 168 25.09 7.65 21.27
C ALA A 168 26.37 7.30 22.05
N LYS A 169 26.95 8.23 22.82
CA LYS A 169 28.03 7.93 23.79
C LYS A 169 27.49 7.36 25.10
N LEU A 170 26.21 7.57 25.39
CA LEU A 170 25.55 6.99 26.55
C LEU A 170 25.29 5.50 26.28
N PRO A 171 25.50 4.60 27.26
CA PRO A 171 25.36 3.14 27.06
C PRO A 171 23.99 2.67 26.54
N MET A 172 22.95 3.48 26.71
CA MET A 172 21.57 3.14 26.33
C MET A 172 21.18 3.57 24.91
N PHE A 173 22.01 4.34 24.21
CA PHE A 173 21.76 4.76 22.84
C PHE A 173 22.83 4.18 21.92
N LYS A 174 22.41 3.79 20.72
CA LYS A 174 23.33 3.38 19.66
C LYS A 174 22.81 3.87 18.32
N TRP A 175 23.74 4.26 17.45
CA TRP A 175 23.43 4.45 16.04
C TRP A 175 23.02 3.12 15.42
N SER A 176 21.92 3.13 14.69
CA SER A 176 21.41 1.95 14.02
C SER A 176 20.64 2.31 12.75
N ARG A 177 20.45 1.31 11.89
CA ARG A 177 19.50 1.38 10.77
C ARG A 177 18.15 0.91 11.28
N VAL A 178 17.07 1.42 10.67
CA VAL A 178 15.71 0.96 11.01
C VAL A 178 15.55 -0.56 10.85
N GLU A 179 16.17 -1.16 9.83
CA GLU A 179 16.12 -2.60 9.62
C GLU A 179 16.69 -3.36 10.82
N ASN A 180 17.85 -2.95 11.34
CA ASN A 180 18.46 -3.57 12.51
C ASN A 180 17.59 -3.41 13.76
N PHE A 181 16.94 -2.26 13.94
CA PHE A 181 15.99 -2.06 15.03
C PHE A 181 14.83 -3.07 14.96
N PHE A 182 14.25 -3.28 13.78
CA PHE A 182 13.18 -4.27 13.63
C PHE A 182 13.67 -5.72 13.75
N GLU A 183 14.89 -6.05 13.30
CA GLU A 183 15.47 -7.37 13.52
C GLU A 183 15.70 -7.63 15.02
N GLU A 184 16.08 -6.61 15.80
CA GLU A 184 16.16 -6.69 17.27
C GLU A 184 14.77 -6.86 17.90
N LEU A 185 13.77 -6.10 17.47
CA LEU A 185 12.37 -6.30 17.90
C LEU A 185 11.88 -7.72 17.58
N ASN A 186 12.26 -8.25 16.42
CA ASN A 186 11.80 -9.54 15.94
C ASN A 186 12.21 -10.70 16.87
N THR A 187 13.26 -10.54 17.67
CA THR A 187 13.67 -11.53 18.69
C THR A 187 12.64 -11.71 19.81
N PHE A 188 11.74 -10.74 20.00
CA PHE A 188 10.64 -10.79 20.96
C PHE A 188 9.27 -11.06 20.30
N SER A 189 9.24 -11.24 18.97
CA SER A 189 8.01 -11.19 18.18
C SER A 189 6.95 -12.23 18.53
N GLU A 190 7.35 -13.39 19.08
CA GLU A 190 6.41 -14.42 19.55
C GLU A 190 5.56 -13.97 20.75
N ARG A 191 6.03 -12.95 21.47
CA ARG A 191 5.38 -12.35 22.64
C ARG A 191 4.71 -11.01 22.32
N PHE A 192 4.64 -10.62 21.05
CA PHE A 192 3.84 -9.46 20.65
C PHE A 192 2.40 -9.89 20.33
N PRO A 193 1.41 -9.03 20.64
CA PRO A 193 0.02 -9.26 20.27
C PRO A 193 -0.15 -9.20 18.77
N ILE A 194 -1.22 -9.84 18.30
CA ILE A 194 -1.70 -9.78 16.92
C ILE A 194 -2.85 -8.79 16.91
N TRP A 195 -2.74 -7.74 16.08
CA TRP A 195 -3.85 -6.88 15.73
C TRP A 195 -4.48 -7.41 14.45
N ASP A 196 -5.72 -7.91 14.53
CA ASP A 196 -6.41 -8.54 13.40
C ASP A 196 -7.55 -7.69 12.82
N ASP A 197 -7.41 -6.36 12.86
CA ASP A 197 -8.33 -5.39 12.27
C ASP A 197 -7.61 -4.32 11.43
N GLU A 198 -8.36 -3.38 10.87
CA GLU A 198 -7.78 -2.15 10.32
C GLU A 198 -7.09 -1.32 11.41
N LEU A 199 -6.17 -0.44 11.00
CA LEU A 199 -5.55 0.54 11.90
C LEU A 199 -6.24 1.88 11.66
N TYR A 200 -7.41 2.06 12.27
CA TYR A 200 -8.25 3.24 12.09
C TYR A 200 -7.69 4.45 12.84
N LEU A 201 -7.66 5.60 12.16
CA LEU A 201 -7.34 6.90 12.74
C LEU A 201 -8.63 7.69 12.95
N GLU A 202 -8.90 8.09 14.20
CA GLU A 202 -10.13 8.81 14.55
C GLU A 202 -10.15 10.28 14.08
N ASN A 203 -8.98 10.82 13.76
CA ASN A 203 -8.76 12.17 13.30
C ASN A 203 -8.72 12.25 11.75
N HIS A 204 -8.77 13.46 11.18
CA HIS A 204 -8.66 13.74 9.74
C HIS A 204 -9.70 13.06 8.84
N ARG A 205 -10.84 12.63 9.39
CA ARG A 205 -11.92 11.95 8.63
C ARG A 205 -12.51 12.78 7.48
N GLY A 206 -12.35 14.10 7.53
CA GLY A 206 -12.72 15.01 6.43
C GLY A 206 -12.02 14.70 5.10
N CYS A 207 -10.84 14.07 5.13
CA CYS A 207 -10.10 13.64 3.94
C CYS A 207 -10.88 12.63 3.09
N PHE A 208 -11.80 11.85 3.69
CA PHE A 208 -12.61 10.88 2.96
C PHE A 208 -13.73 11.54 2.12
N SER A 209 -14.15 12.76 2.46
CA SER A 209 -15.25 13.47 1.80
C SER A 209 -14.81 14.68 0.98
N ASN A 210 -13.76 15.39 1.40
CA ASN A 210 -13.25 16.56 0.67
C ASN A 210 -12.73 16.18 -0.72
N HIS A 211 -12.70 17.13 -1.67
CA HIS A 211 -12.26 16.88 -3.05
C HIS A 211 -13.00 15.69 -3.71
N SER A 212 -14.33 15.65 -3.58
CA SER A 212 -15.20 14.65 -4.20
C SER A 212 -14.91 14.47 -5.68
N ASP A 213 -14.74 15.57 -6.40
CA ASP A 213 -14.61 15.57 -7.86
C ASP A 213 -13.34 14.81 -8.30
N VAL A 214 -12.22 15.01 -7.60
CA VAL A 214 -10.98 14.26 -7.83
C VAL A 214 -11.18 12.77 -7.55
N LYS A 215 -11.88 12.44 -6.47
CA LYS A 215 -12.17 11.04 -6.11
C LYS A 215 -13.08 10.38 -7.13
N GLU A 216 -14.06 11.10 -7.68
CA GLU A 216 -14.95 10.60 -8.73
C GLU A 216 -14.19 10.34 -10.02
N ILE A 217 -13.30 11.25 -10.44
CA ILE A 217 -12.43 11.04 -11.60
C ILE A 217 -11.61 9.77 -11.42
N ILE A 218 -10.95 9.58 -10.26
CA ILE A 218 -10.17 8.36 -9.97
C ILE A 218 -11.05 7.11 -9.96
N LYS A 219 -12.29 7.18 -9.47
CA LYS A 219 -13.17 6.00 -9.44
C LYS A 219 -13.73 5.62 -10.81
N SER A 220 -13.84 6.57 -11.72
CA SER A 220 -14.60 6.41 -12.96
C SER A 220 -13.77 6.54 -14.25
N HIS A 221 -12.48 6.83 -14.16
CA HIS A 221 -11.57 6.87 -15.32
C HIS A 221 -11.40 5.53 -16.05
N MET A 222 -11.62 4.37 -15.42
CA MET A 222 -11.33 3.10 -16.09
C MET A 222 -12.41 2.77 -17.12
N PHE A 223 -12.00 2.17 -18.26
CA PHE A 223 -12.88 1.78 -19.38
C PHE A 223 -14.08 0.87 -19.04
N TYR A 224 -14.12 0.29 -17.84
CA TYR A 224 -15.25 -0.52 -17.37
C TYR A 224 -16.22 0.26 -16.46
N ALA A 225 -15.89 1.49 -16.09
CA ALA A 225 -16.72 2.38 -15.30
C ALA A 225 -17.53 3.33 -16.21
N THR A 226 -18.48 4.02 -15.60
CA THR A 226 -19.19 5.14 -16.23
C THR A 226 -18.61 6.43 -15.65
N PRO A 227 -18.03 7.33 -16.47
CA PRO A 227 -17.51 8.62 -15.98
C PRO A 227 -18.65 9.49 -15.44
N SER A 228 -18.31 10.38 -14.50
CA SER A 228 -19.25 11.41 -14.06
C SER A 228 -19.41 12.50 -15.13
N ASP A 229 -20.33 13.44 -14.89
CA ASP A 229 -20.59 14.56 -15.80
C ASP A 229 -19.45 15.60 -15.84
N HIS A 230 -18.40 15.40 -15.03
CA HIS A 230 -17.20 16.25 -15.05
C HIS A 230 -16.38 16.02 -16.32
N LEU A 231 -15.95 17.10 -16.97
CA LEU A 231 -15.17 17.05 -18.20
C LEU A 231 -13.88 16.23 -18.01
N GLU A 232 -13.17 16.45 -16.92
CA GLU A 232 -11.96 15.71 -16.59
C GLU A 232 -12.25 14.22 -16.45
N SER A 233 -13.36 13.84 -15.82
CA SER A 233 -13.75 12.43 -15.69
C SER A 233 -13.95 11.77 -17.05
N ILE A 234 -14.62 12.48 -17.97
CA ILE A 234 -14.85 12.02 -19.35
C ILE A 234 -13.52 11.92 -20.11
N LEU A 235 -12.64 12.91 -19.99
CA LEU A 235 -11.34 12.93 -20.67
C LEU A 235 -10.43 11.79 -20.20
N PHE A 236 -10.36 11.56 -18.88
CA PHE A 236 -9.60 10.45 -18.32
C PHE A 236 -10.19 9.09 -18.77
N HIS A 237 -11.51 8.96 -18.74
CA HIS A 237 -12.20 7.75 -19.22
C HIS A 237 -11.93 7.43 -20.69
N ASP A 238 -12.04 8.44 -21.55
CA ASP A 238 -11.74 8.28 -22.97
C ASP A 238 -10.26 7.94 -23.19
N ALA A 239 -9.35 8.59 -22.46
CA ALA A 239 -7.91 8.32 -22.57
C ALA A 239 -7.57 6.88 -22.17
N ASP A 240 -8.05 6.40 -21.03
CA ASP A 240 -7.83 5.03 -20.60
C ASP A 240 -8.48 4.03 -21.54
N THR A 241 -9.72 4.28 -21.98
CA THR A 241 -10.41 3.41 -22.94
C THR A 241 -9.62 3.28 -24.24
N LEU A 242 -9.08 4.39 -24.75
CA LEU A 242 -8.22 4.38 -25.92
C LEU A 242 -6.94 3.57 -25.66
N ASP A 243 -6.33 3.63 -24.48
CA ASP A 243 -5.10 2.89 -24.14
C ASP A 243 -5.27 1.36 -24.09
N PHE A 244 -6.51 0.88 -24.03
CA PHE A 244 -6.85 -0.53 -24.23
C PHE A 244 -7.23 -0.88 -25.67
N LEU A 245 -7.22 0.10 -26.58
CA LEU A 245 -7.38 -0.08 -28.02
C LEU A 245 -6.04 0.06 -28.77
N GLY A 246 -6.02 -0.46 -29.99
CA GLY A 246 -4.85 -0.37 -30.88
C GLY A 246 -3.70 -1.25 -30.45
N THR A 247 -2.53 -0.92 -30.99
CA THR A 247 -1.29 -1.70 -30.79
C THR A 247 -0.89 -1.81 -29.31
N ILE A 248 -1.11 -0.75 -28.53
CA ILE A 248 -0.79 -0.73 -27.09
C ILE A 248 -1.69 -1.71 -26.33
N GLY A 249 -3.00 -1.65 -26.58
CA GLY A 249 -3.97 -2.56 -25.98
C GLY A 249 -3.66 -4.02 -26.27
N ILE A 250 -3.39 -4.35 -27.53
CA ILE A 250 -2.97 -5.70 -27.94
C ILE A 250 -1.71 -6.13 -27.19
N THR A 251 -0.67 -5.29 -27.19
CA THR A 251 0.61 -5.60 -26.55
C THR A 251 0.43 -5.87 -25.05
N ARG A 252 -0.39 -5.07 -24.36
CA ARG A 252 -0.72 -5.28 -22.95
C ARG A 252 -1.38 -6.63 -22.71
N LEU A 253 -2.38 -6.98 -23.52
CA LEU A 253 -3.12 -8.23 -23.36
C LEU A 253 -2.27 -9.46 -23.68
N LEU A 254 -1.36 -9.37 -24.66
CA LEU A 254 -0.42 -10.44 -24.96
C LEU A 254 0.66 -10.59 -23.87
N ALA A 255 1.11 -9.48 -23.26
CA ALA A 255 2.14 -9.49 -22.23
C ALA A 255 1.71 -10.18 -20.92
N ILE A 256 0.40 -10.34 -20.69
CA ILE A 256 -0.16 -10.99 -19.49
C ILE A 256 -0.56 -12.45 -19.71
N VAL A 257 -0.33 -13.00 -20.91
CA VAL A 257 -0.65 -14.40 -21.21
C VAL A 257 0.12 -15.33 -20.28
N GLY A 258 -0.62 -16.22 -19.59
CA GLY A 258 -0.06 -17.16 -18.63
C GLY A 258 0.38 -16.56 -17.29
N ILE A 259 0.15 -15.25 -17.09
CA ILE A 259 0.39 -14.54 -15.83
C ILE A 259 -0.92 -14.42 -15.04
N GLU A 260 -2.01 -14.08 -15.73
CA GLU A 260 -3.31 -13.79 -15.14
C GLU A 260 -4.31 -14.92 -15.39
N ASP A 261 -5.13 -15.26 -14.38
CA ASP A 261 -6.13 -16.34 -14.46
C ASP A 261 -7.17 -16.13 -15.56
N TRP A 262 -7.44 -14.88 -15.92
CA TRP A 262 -8.37 -14.49 -16.99
C TRP A 262 -7.72 -14.40 -18.37
N THR A 263 -6.40 -14.57 -18.44
CA THR A 263 -5.63 -14.67 -19.69
C THR A 263 -4.64 -15.85 -19.62
N PRO A 264 -5.11 -17.09 -19.39
CA PRO A 264 -4.21 -18.22 -19.12
C PRO A 264 -3.45 -18.68 -20.37
N ASP A 265 -3.98 -18.38 -21.56
CA ASP A 265 -3.41 -18.79 -22.84
C ASP A 265 -3.63 -17.71 -23.92
N LEU A 266 -2.94 -17.88 -25.05
CA LEU A 266 -3.02 -16.96 -26.19
C LEU A 266 -4.45 -16.86 -26.75
N LYS A 267 -5.20 -17.96 -26.69
CA LYS A 267 -6.59 -18.04 -27.16
C LYS A 267 -7.51 -17.12 -26.36
N SER A 268 -7.33 -17.08 -25.04
CA SER A 268 -8.07 -16.21 -24.13
C SER A 268 -7.70 -14.74 -24.35
N ALA A 269 -6.42 -14.44 -24.58
CA ALA A 269 -5.98 -13.09 -24.94
C ALA A 269 -6.61 -12.60 -26.26
N ILE A 270 -6.62 -13.43 -27.30
CA ILE A 270 -7.21 -13.07 -28.59
C ILE A 270 -8.72 -12.81 -28.45
N LYS A 271 -9.43 -13.66 -27.71
CA LYS A 271 -10.86 -13.43 -27.40
C LYS A 271 -11.08 -12.09 -26.72
N LEU A 272 -10.19 -11.70 -25.82
CA LEU A 272 -10.29 -10.43 -25.14
C LEU A 272 -9.95 -9.25 -26.04
N ILE A 273 -8.96 -9.39 -26.92
CA ILE A 273 -8.64 -8.40 -27.96
C ILE A 273 -9.87 -8.18 -28.87
N GLN A 274 -10.49 -9.26 -29.35
CA GLN A 274 -11.73 -9.20 -30.13
C GLN A 274 -12.87 -8.53 -29.34
N LYS A 275 -13.03 -8.89 -28.06
CA LYS A 275 -14.02 -8.26 -27.18
C LYS A 275 -13.77 -6.75 -27.06
N PHE A 276 -12.53 -6.33 -26.83
CA PHE A 276 -12.18 -4.92 -26.69
C PHE A 276 -12.36 -4.15 -28.00
N TYR A 277 -11.97 -4.74 -29.13
CA TYR A 277 -12.23 -4.21 -30.47
C TYR A 277 -13.72 -3.91 -30.71
N ASN A 278 -14.60 -4.81 -30.24
CA ASN A 278 -16.05 -4.67 -30.41
C ASN A 278 -16.69 -3.70 -29.41
N GLU A 279 -16.33 -3.80 -28.13
CA GLU A 279 -17.04 -3.13 -27.05
C GLU A 279 -16.52 -1.73 -26.75
N LEU A 280 -15.20 -1.53 -26.67
CA LEU A 280 -14.61 -0.27 -26.19
C LEU A 280 -14.94 0.96 -27.05
N PRO A 281 -15.08 0.89 -28.39
CA PRO A 281 -15.46 2.06 -29.19
C PRO A 281 -16.77 2.70 -28.74
N SER A 282 -17.75 1.89 -28.31
CA SER A 282 -19.05 2.36 -27.82
C SER A 282 -18.98 3.08 -26.46
N LYS A 283 -17.87 2.91 -25.73
CA LYS A 283 -17.65 3.52 -24.42
C LYS A 283 -16.99 4.89 -24.49
N LEU A 284 -16.51 5.29 -25.66
CA LEU A 284 -15.93 6.60 -25.89
C LEU A 284 -17.03 7.66 -25.98
N ILE A 285 -16.78 8.80 -25.35
CA ILE A 285 -17.78 9.86 -25.19
C ILE A 285 -17.48 11.01 -26.15
N THR A 286 -16.28 11.58 -26.08
CA THR A 286 -15.89 12.76 -26.86
C THR A 286 -15.74 12.47 -28.35
N LEU A 287 -15.96 13.50 -29.17
CA LEU A 287 -15.80 13.39 -30.62
C LEU A 287 -14.33 13.16 -31.00
N GLU A 288 -13.40 13.78 -30.29
CA GLU A 288 -11.97 13.64 -30.47
C GLU A 288 -11.51 12.20 -30.19
N ALA A 289 -11.97 11.61 -29.08
CA ALA A 289 -11.63 10.23 -28.77
C ALA A 289 -12.19 9.25 -29.80
N LYS A 290 -13.42 9.48 -30.29
CA LYS A 290 -14.01 8.68 -31.38
C LYS A 290 -13.20 8.78 -32.67
N LYS A 291 -12.68 9.96 -33.03
CA LYS A 291 -11.78 10.11 -34.19
C LYS A 291 -10.47 9.33 -34.02
N ILE A 292 -9.87 9.35 -32.83
CA ILE A 292 -8.66 8.57 -32.53
C ILE A 292 -8.95 7.06 -32.57
N CYS A 293 -10.14 6.66 -32.11
CA CYS A 293 -10.60 5.28 -32.10
C CYS A 293 -10.57 4.64 -33.48
N GLU A 294 -10.98 5.35 -34.54
CA GLU A 294 -10.99 4.81 -35.90
C GLU A 294 -9.61 4.26 -36.30
N LYS A 295 -8.55 5.01 -36.00
CA LYS A 295 -7.17 4.55 -36.23
C LYS A 295 -6.82 3.34 -35.36
N ARG A 296 -7.08 3.41 -34.04
CA ARG A 296 -6.74 2.31 -33.11
C ARG A 296 -7.53 1.03 -33.43
N LYS A 297 -8.76 1.16 -33.93
CA LYS A 297 -9.60 0.04 -34.33
C LYS A 297 -9.07 -0.63 -35.60
N SER A 298 -8.66 0.16 -36.60
CA SER A 298 -7.99 -0.36 -37.80
C SER A 298 -6.69 -1.11 -37.45
N GLU A 299 -5.88 -0.61 -36.53
CA GLU A 299 -4.68 -1.33 -36.06
C GLU A 299 -5.02 -2.71 -35.44
N MET A 300 -6.12 -2.81 -34.71
CA MET A 300 -6.56 -4.07 -34.12
C MET A 300 -7.14 -5.04 -35.16
N GLU A 301 -7.90 -4.51 -36.12
CA GLU A 301 -8.43 -5.27 -37.24
C GLU A 301 -7.31 -5.89 -38.07
N ASP A 302 -6.33 -5.09 -38.48
CA ASP A 302 -5.16 -5.55 -39.22
C ASP A 302 -4.42 -6.65 -38.45
N PHE A 303 -4.25 -6.50 -37.13
CA PHE A 303 -3.62 -7.51 -36.30
C PHE A 303 -4.42 -8.83 -36.29
N LEU A 304 -5.73 -8.75 -36.06
CA LEU A 304 -6.61 -9.93 -36.00
C LEU A 304 -6.70 -10.65 -37.35
N GLU A 305 -6.80 -9.91 -38.47
CA GLU A 305 -6.83 -10.45 -39.83
C GLU A 305 -5.50 -11.14 -40.20
N ASN A 306 -4.36 -10.50 -39.92
CA ASN A 306 -3.05 -11.09 -40.20
C ASN A 306 -2.83 -12.35 -39.37
N LEU A 307 -3.22 -12.34 -38.09
CA LEU A 307 -3.12 -13.50 -37.22
C LEU A 307 -3.99 -14.65 -37.74
N SER A 308 -5.22 -14.34 -38.14
CA SER A 308 -6.17 -15.24 -38.80
C SER A 308 -5.58 -15.89 -40.06
N GLN A 309 -4.98 -15.11 -40.96
CA GLN A 309 -4.37 -15.63 -42.18
C GLN A 309 -3.14 -16.52 -41.94
N GLN A 310 -2.38 -16.24 -40.88
CA GLN A 310 -1.16 -16.99 -40.56
C GLN A 310 -1.41 -18.26 -39.75
N THR A 311 -2.62 -18.44 -39.23
CA THR A 311 -2.92 -19.56 -38.33
C THR A 311 -4.30 -20.16 -38.59
N ASP A 312 -4.32 -21.36 -39.17
CA ASP A 312 -5.56 -22.11 -39.43
C ASP A 312 -6.40 -22.37 -38.14
N ASN A 313 -5.75 -22.37 -36.97
CA ASN A 313 -6.35 -22.65 -35.67
C ASN A 313 -7.01 -21.45 -34.98
N PHE A 314 -6.75 -20.21 -35.39
CA PHE A 314 -7.39 -19.02 -34.79
C PHE A 314 -8.54 -18.45 -35.64
N ASN A 315 -8.76 -18.99 -36.84
CA ASN A 315 -9.90 -18.67 -37.71
C ASN A 315 -11.28 -19.16 -37.24
N GLN A 316 -11.33 -19.96 -36.18
CA GLN A 316 -12.56 -20.62 -35.71
C GLN A 316 -13.05 -20.13 -34.34
N LEU A 317 -12.66 -18.93 -33.90
CA LEU A 317 -12.97 -18.44 -32.55
C LEU A 317 -13.67 -17.09 -32.50
#